data_AF-A0A2I1HIB8-F1
#
_entry.id   AF-A0A2I1HIB8-F1
#
_cell.length_a   1.000
_cell.length_b   1.000
_cell.length_c   1.000
_cell.angle_alpha   90.00
_cell.angle_beta   90.00
_cell.angle_gamma   90.00
#
_symmetry.space_group_name_H-M   'P 1'
#
loop_
_entity.id
_entity.type
_entity.pdbx_description
1 polymer ?
#
loop_
_entity_poly.entity_id
_entity_poly.type
_entity_poly.pdbx_seq_one_letter_code
_entity_poly.pdbx_strand_id
1 'polypeptide(L)' 'MEALVKAENQGYILEDDLINVIGSNQVDSLVDYNFLYRRQNSRFAYDIIKPSDKIILTAMNQPSLRAMERLLYKHHHLT' A
#
# COMPACT_ATOMS: atom_id res chain seq x y z
N MET A 1 9.09 8.37 -3.50
CA MET A 1 8.26 9.14 -2.53
C MET A 1 6.98 9.68 -3.14
N GLU A 2 6.99 10.26 -4.36
CA GLU A 2 5.76 10.81 -4.97
C GLU A 2 4.61 9.81 -5.13
N ALA A 3 4.90 8.53 -5.43
CA ALA A 3 3.87 7.51 -5.60
C ALA A 3 3.09 7.22 -4.30
N LEU A 4 3.77 7.21 -3.15
CA LEU A 4 3.14 6.99 -1.84
C LEU A 4 2.30 8.20 -1.40
N VAL A 5 2.79 9.42 -1.66
CA VAL A 5 2.08 10.67 -1.30
C VAL A 5 0.83 10.91 -2.18
N LYS A 6 0.83 10.45 -3.45
CA LYS A 6 -0.39 10.48 -4.28
C LYS A 6 -1.43 9.44 -3.89
N ALA A 7 -1.01 8.31 -3.29
CA ALA A 7 -1.90 7.27 -2.79
C ALA A 7 -2.72 7.69 -1.55
N GLU A 8 -2.27 8.73 -0.84
CA GLU A 8 -2.86 9.23 0.41
C GLU A 8 -4.34 9.63 0.29
N ASN A 9 -4.84 9.89 -0.93
CA ASN A 9 -6.25 10.20 -1.21
C ASN A 9 -7.07 9.05 -1.82
N GLN A 10 -6.48 7.87 -2.04
CA GLN A 10 -7.16 6.75 -2.73
C GLN A 10 -7.41 5.54 -1.84
N GLY A 11 -6.73 5.42 -0.70
CA GLY A 11 -6.92 4.29 0.23
C GLY A 11 -6.30 2.96 -0.24
N TYR A 12 -5.57 2.96 -1.36
CA TYR A 12 -4.83 1.82 -1.90
C TYR A 12 -3.55 2.27 -2.61
N ILE A 13 -2.61 1.33 -2.79
CA ILE A 13 -1.41 1.50 -3.62
C ILE A 13 -1.31 0.34 -4.63
N LEU A 14 -0.75 0.59 -5.82
CA LEU A 14 -0.43 -0.49 -6.76
C LEU A 14 0.73 -1.32 -6.19
N GLU A 15 0.63 -2.65 -6.27
CA GLU A 15 1.68 -3.53 -5.78
C GLU A 15 3.02 -3.26 -6.45
N ASP A 16 3.04 -3.16 -7.79
CA ASP A 16 4.24 -2.86 -8.56
C ASP A 16 4.92 -1.56 -8.10
N ASP A 17 4.13 -0.53 -7.80
CA ASP A 17 4.66 0.77 -7.36
C ASP A 17 5.32 0.65 -5.99
N LEU A 18 4.74 -0.14 -5.08
CA LEU A 18 5.34 -0.36 -3.77
C LEU A 18 6.59 -1.26 -3.86
N ILE A 19 6.56 -2.30 -4.69
CA ILE A 19 7.73 -3.16 -4.97
C ILE A 19 8.91 -2.32 -5.49
N ASN A 20 8.65 -1.37 -6.39
CA ASN A 20 9.68 -0.47 -6.91
C ASN A 20 10.30 0.46 -5.84
N VAL A 21 9.60 0.69 -4.71
CA VAL A 21 10.07 1.57 -3.63
C VAL A 21 10.80 0.78 -2.54
N ILE A 22 10.24 -0.35 -2.09
CA ILE A 22 10.75 -1.07 -0.91
C ILE A 22 11.27 -2.48 -1.21
N GLY A 23 11.07 -3.01 -2.42
CA GLY A 23 11.44 -4.37 -2.81
C GLY A 23 10.33 -5.40 -2.58
N SER A 24 10.33 -6.47 -3.39
CA SER A 24 9.28 -7.51 -3.35
C SER A 24 9.24 -8.24 -2.01
N ASN A 25 10.40 -8.61 -1.45
CA ASN A 25 10.47 -9.36 -0.19
C ASN A 25 9.87 -8.56 0.98
N GLN A 26 10.05 -7.25 0.96
CA GLN A 26 9.50 -6.34 1.96
C GLN A 26 7.98 -6.22 1.80
N VAL A 27 7.49 -6.12 0.55
CA VAL A 27 6.04 -6.14 0.28
C VAL A 27 5.41 -7.45 0.74
N ASP A 28 6.01 -8.59 0.40
CA ASP A 28 5.51 -9.91 0.81
C ASP A 28 5.49 -10.03 2.34
N SER A 29 6.53 -9.56 3.03
CA SER A 29 6.54 -9.50 4.49
C SER A 29 5.37 -8.67 5.05
N LEU A 30 5.07 -7.51 4.46
CA LEU A 30 3.95 -6.68 4.92
C LEU A 30 2.59 -7.36 4.70
N VAL A 31 2.46 -8.18 3.67
CA VAL A 31 1.27 -8.99 3.42
C VAL A 31 1.20 -10.15 4.44
N ASP A 32 2.28 -10.89 4.62
CA ASP A 32 2.36 -12.04 5.53
C ASP A 32 2.09 -11.65 6.99
N TYR A 33 2.54 -10.46 7.41
CA TYR A 33 2.27 -9.90 8.74
C TYR A 33 0.92 -9.16 8.85
N ASN A 34 0.04 -9.23 7.84
CA ASN A 34 -1.29 -8.60 7.82
C ASN A 34 -1.28 -7.05 7.95
N PHE A 35 -0.17 -6.40 7.58
CA PHE A 35 -0.13 -4.94 7.47
C PHE A 35 -0.80 -4.46 6.18
N LEU A 36 -0.63 -5.22 5.08
CA LEU A 36 -1.25 -4.94 3.79
C LEU A 36 -2.11 -6.11 3.34
N TYR A 37 -3.21 -5.79 2.66
CA TYR A 37 -4.07 -6.79 2.04
C TYR A 37 -3.98 -6.71 0.53
N ARG A 38 -3.61 -7.83 -0.10
CA ARG A 38 -3.48 -7.98 -1.55
C ARG A 38 -4.86 -8.25 -2.17
N ARG A 39 -5.36 -7.32 -2.99
CA ARG A 39 -6.57 -7.51 -3.80
C ARG A 39 -6.14 -7.76 -5.24
N GLN A 40 -6.32 -9.01 -5.67
CA GLN A 40 -5.84 -9.51 -6.96
C GLN A 40 -6.48 -8.82 -8.18
N ASN A 41 -7.67 -8.23 -8.03
CA ASN A 41 -8.35 -7.59 -9.14
C ASN A 41 -9.15 -6.39 -8.63
N SER A 42 -8.69 -5.18 -8.97
CA SER A 42 -9.45 -4.00 -8.60
C SER A 42 -10.68 -3.75 -9.49
N ARG A 43 -10.91 -4.51 -10.58
CA ARG A 43 -12.21 -4.54 -11.29
C ARG A 43 -13.37 -4.97 -10.39
N PHE A 44 -13.10 -5.75 -9.34
CA PHE A 44 -14.10 -6.13 -8.34
C PHE A 44 -14.06 -5.22 -7.10
N ALA A 45 -13.24 -4.17 -7.12
CA ALA A 45 -13.17 -3.13 -6.10
C ALA A 45 -14.08 -1.96 -6.51
N TYR A 46 -15.39 -2.17 -6.37
CA TYR A 46 -16.41 -1.15 -6.66
C TYR A 46 -16.31 0.09 -5.75
N ASP A 47 -15.55 -0.02 -4.66
CA ASP A 47 -15.17 1.05 -3.75
C ASP A 47 -14.11 2.01 -4.33
N ILE A 48 -13.55 1.73 -5.52
CA ILE A 48 -12.49 2.51 -6.14
C ILE A 48 -13.01 3.29 -7.34
N ILE A 49 -12.76 4.60 -7.35
CA ILE A 49 -13.26 5.55 -8.36
C ILE A 49 -12.70 5.25 -9.78
N LYS A 50 -11.55 4.58 -9.89
CA LYS A 50 -10.94 4.13 -11.15
C LYS A 50 -10.27 2.76 -10.99
N PRO A 51 -11.01 1.66 -11.13
CA PRO A 51 -10.45 0.34 -11.00
C PRO A 51 -9.42 0.07 -12.11
N SER A 52 -8.27 -0.46 -11.71
CA SER A 52 -7.19 -0.99 -12.55
C SER A 52 -7.25 -2.53 -12.62
N ASP A 53 -6.78 -3.12 -13.70
CA ASP A 53 -6.63 -4.58 -13.77
C ASP A 53 -5.43 -5.09 -12.95
N LYS A 54 -4.68 -4.17 -12.34
CA LYS A 54 -3.49 -4.47 -11.55
C LYS A 54 -3.85 -4.85 -10.11
N ILE A 55 -2.91 -5.53 -9.48
CA ILE A 55 -2.96 -5.85 -8.06
C ILE A 55 -2.82 -4.56 -7.26
N ILE A 56 -3.74 -4.38 -6.31
CA ILE A 56 -3.70 -3.28 -5.35
C ILE A 56 -3.47 -3.82 -3.94
N LEU A 57 -2.81 -3.01 -3.13
CA LEU A 57 -2.59 -3.25 -1.71
C LEU A 57 -3.39 -2.21 -0.91
N THR A 58 -4.19 -2.67 0.03
CA THR A 58 -4.99 -1.82 0.94
C THR A 58 -4.59 -2.04 2.39
N ALA A 59 -4.66 -1.00 3.22
CA ALA A 59 -4.53 -1.18 4.66
C ALA A 59 -5.72 -2.01 5.20
N MET A 60 -5.43 -3.05 5.97
CA MET A 60 -6.44 -4.05 6.34
C MET A 60 -7.34 -3.59 7.50
N ASN A 61 -6.89 -2.65 8.31
CA ASN A 61 -7.60 -2.08 9.45
C ASN A 61 -6.90 -0.80 9.94
N GLN A 62 -7.56 -0.03 10.82
CA GLN A 62 -6.98 1.19 11.40
C GLN A 62 -5.61 0.97 12.08
N PRO A 63 -5.40 -0.11 12.86
CA PRO A 63 -4.08 -0.44 13.39
C PRO A 63 -2.99 -0.60 12.32
N SER A 64 -3.28 -1.31 11.22
CA SER A 64 -2.35 -1.46 10.10
C SER A 64 -2.06 -0.13 9.40
N LEU A 65 -3.07 0.74 9.25
CA LEU A 65 -2.90 2.11 8.73
C LEU A 65 -1.96 2.92 9.62
N ARG A 66 -2.17 2.91 10.95
CA ARG A 66 -1.32 3.60 11.93
C ARG A 66 0.13 3.08 11.93
N ALA A 67 0.33 1.77 11.73
CA ALA A 67 1.66 1.19 11.58
C ALA A 67 2.36 1.69 10.31
N MET A 68 1.63 1.79 9.19
CA MET A 68 2.11 2.32 7.92
C MET A 68 2.52 3.80 8.04
N GLU A 69 1.65 4.64 8.61
CA GLU A 69 1.93 6.06 8.87
C GLU A 69 3.22 6.23 9.71
N ARG A 70 3.40 5.39 10.74
CA ARG A 70 4.56 5.47 11.64
C ARG A 70 5.87 5.04 10.96
N LEU A 71 5.83 4.06 10.06
CA LEU A 71 6.99 3.65 9.27
C LEU A 71 7.41 4.75 8.28
N LEU A 72 6.43 5.40 7.64
CA LEU A 72 6.68 6.53 6.74
C LEU A 72 7.28 7.74 7.47
N TYR A 73 6.75 8.08 8.64
CA TYR A 73 7.28 9.16 9.49
C TYR A 73 8.73 8.92 9.92
N LYS A 74 9.07 7.68 10.30
CA LYS A 74 10.42 7.33 10.76
C LYS A 74 11.46 7.42 9.64
N HIS A 75 11.07 7.12 8.40
CA HIS A 75 11.95 7.25 7.24
C HIS A 75 12.19 8.71 6.81
N HIS A 76 11.23 9.61 7.03
CA HIS A 76 11.31 11.03 6.67
C HIS A 76 12.22 11.88 7.59
N HIS A 77 12.65 11.33 8.72
CA HIS A 77 13.47 12.03 9.73
C HIS A 77 14.85 11.38 9.95
N LEU A 78 15.26 10.47 9.06
CA LEU A 78 16.57 9.82 9.08
C LEU A 78 17.41 10.11 7.82
N THR A 79 16.97 11.06 6.98
CA THR A 79 17.66 11.62 5.80
C THR A 79 17.59 13.13 5.86
#